data_AF-A0AAJ2WLK9-F1
#
_entry.id   AF-A0AAJ2WLK9-F1
#
_cell.length_a   1.000
_cell.length_b   1.000
_cell.length_c   1.000
_cell.angle_alpha   90.00
_cell.angle_beta   90.00
_cell.angle_gamma   90.00
#
_symmetry.space_group_name_H-M   'P 1'
#
loop_
_entity.id
_entity.type
_entity.pdbx_description
1 polymer ?
#
loop_
_entity_poly.entity_id
_entity_poly.type
_entity_poly.pdbx_seq_one_letter_code
_entity_poly.pdbx_strand_id
1 'polypeptide(L)'
;MPERAEAVKLAIRMFRDGHGAVRIMRPLAEEGLQMTNGGNPAGQLYRILHNRAQIGEKVLEIDGEEYRLAGYYPSLLSAEQFADLQQATEQRAK
;
A
#
# COMPACT_ATOMS: atom_id res chain seq x y z
N MET A 1 -6.95 12.91 2.27
CA MET A 1 -7.47 12.79 3.64
C MET A 1 -6.39 12.20 4.52
N PRO A 2 -5.94 12.90 5.57
CA PRO A 2 -4.84 12.45 6.45
C PRO A 2 -5.10 11.10 7.12
N GLU A 3 -6.35 10.81 7.51
CA GLU A 3 -6.75 9.54 8.16
C GLU A 3 -6.42 8.30 7.30
N ARG A 4 -6.59 8.40 5.98
CA ARG A 4 -6.25 7.30 5.06
C ARG A 4 -4.74 7.07 4.96
N ALA A 5 -3.95 8.14 5.03
CA ALA A 5 -2.50 8.02 5.01
C ALA A 5 -2.00 7.33 6.29
N GLU A 6 -2.57 7.66 7.45
CA GLU A 6 -2.24 7.00 8.72
C GLU A 6 -2.64 5.52 8.73
N ALA A 7 -3.84 5.18 8.24
CA ALA A 7 -4.27 3.80 8.06
C ALA A 7 -3.29 2.99 7.19
N VAL A 8 -2.83 3.57 6.07
CA VAL A 8 -1.87 2.94 5.16
C VAL A 8 -0.49 2.76 5.82
N LYS A 9 0.00 3.78 6.55
CA LYS A 9 1.28 3.68 7.29
C LYS A 9 1.24 2.58 8.35
N LEU A 10 0.14 2.49 9.10
CA LEU A 10 -0.05 1.44 10.11
C LEU A 10 -0.07 0.06 9.44
N ALA A 11 -0.81 -0.10 8.34
CA ALA A 11 -0.87 -1.36 7.60
C ALA A 11 0.50 -1.80 7.08
N ILE A 12 1.28 -0.87 6.51
CA ILE A 12 2.64 -1.15 6.01
C ILE A 12 3.56 -1.57 7.17
N ARG A 13 3.51 -0.86 8.31
CA ARG A 13 4.31 -1.21 9.50
C ARG A 13 3.97 -2.63 9.98
N MET A 14 2.70 -2.92 10.23
CA MET A 14 2.27 -4.23 10.70
C MET A 14 2.60 -5.36 9.71
N PHE A 15 2.53 -5.10 8.41
CA PHE A 15 2.93 -6.05 7.39
C PHE A 15 4.43 -6.36 7.46
N ARG A 16 5.28 -5.33 7.62
CA ARG A 16 6.73 -5.51 7.80
C ARG A 16 7.07 -6.27 9.09
N ASP A 17 6.27 -6.09 10.14
CA ASP A 17 6.41 -6.81 11.42
C ASP A 17 5.96 -8.29 11.36
N GLY A 18 5.49 -8.78 10.20
CA GLY A 18 5.13 -10.19 10.02
C GLY A 18 3.64 -10.47 10.13
N HIS A 19 2.79 -9.47 10.35
CA HIS A 19 1.35 -9.71 10.50
C HIS A 19 0.68 -10.05 9.16
N GLY A 20 -0.19 -11.07 9.19
CA GLY A 20 -1.04 -11.42 8.06
C GLY A 20 -2.21 -10.45 7.89
N ALA A 21 -2.83 -10.47 6.70
CA ALA A 21 -3.87 -9.52 6.31
C ALA A 21 -5.02 -9.39 7.32
N VAL A 22 -5.52 -10.50 7.87
CA VAL A 22 -6.61 -10.49 8.87
C VAL A 22 -6.21 -9.71 10.13
N ARG A 23 -4.98 -9.92 10.63
CA ARG A 23 -4.48 -9.26 11.84
C ARG A 23 -4.22 -7.77 11.64
N ILE A 24 -3.91 -7.37 10.41
CA ILE A 24 -3.73 -5.96 10.01
C ILE A 24 -5.09 -5.25 9.86
N MET A 25 -6.06 -5.91 9.23
CA MET A 25 -7.35 -5.29 8.93
C MET A 25 -8.24 -5.12 10.16
N ARG A 26 -8.08 -5.97 11.18
CA ARG A 26 -8.87 -5.90 12.42
C ARG A 26 -8.75 -4.55 13.16
N PRO A 27 -7.56 -4.05 13.53
CA PRO A 27 -7.44 -2.76 14.20
C PRO A 27 -7.93 -1.59 13.34
N LEU A 28 -7.72 -1.65 12.01
CA LEU A 28 -8.25 -0.63 11.10
C LEU A 28 -9.78 -0.60 11.13
N ALA A 29 -10.44 -1.75 11.14
CA ALA A 29 -11.89 -1.83 11.25
C ALA A 29 -12.40 -1.36 12.63
N GLU A 30 -11.71 -1.72 13.72
CA GLU A 30 -12.02 -1.29 15.09
C GLU A 30 -11.93 0.24 15.27
N GLU A 31 -10.98 0.88 14.59
CA GLU A 31 -10.79 2.34 14.60
C GLU A 31 -11.68 3.07 13.56
N GLY A 32 -12.55 2.35 12.84
CA GLY A 32 -13.37 2.93 11.76
C GLY A 32 -12.56 3.42 10.56
N LEU A 33 -11.28 3.03 10.46
CA LEU A 33 -10.38 3.42 9.38
C LEU A 33 -10.62 2.56 8.14
N GLN A 34 -10.80 3.24 7.01
CA GLN A 34 -10.95 2.59 5.71
C GLN A 34 -9.82 2.99 4.78
N MET A 35 -9.08 1.99 4.29
CA MET A 35 -8.06 2.24 3.27
C MET A 35 -8.65 2.43 1.87
N THR A 36 -9.87 1.93 1.62
CA THR A 36 -10.58 2.02 0.33
C THR A 36 -12.10 2.06 0.54
N ASN A 37 -12.89 2.35 -0.50
CA ASN A 37 -14.35 2.50 -0.41
C ASN A 37 -15.15 1.17 -0.37
N GLY A 38 -14.51 -0.01 -0.26
CA GLY A 38 -15.21 -1.31 -0.18
C GLY A 38 -14.51 -2.47 -0.91
N GLY A 39 -14.93 -3.71 -0.64
CA GLY A 39 -14.34 -4.95 -1.21
C GLY A 39 -13.65 -5.85 -0.17
N ASN A 40 -12.95 -6.89 -0.65
CA ASN A 40 -12.23 -7.86 0.20
C ASN A 40 -11.05 -7.17 0.93
N PRO A 41 -11.03 -7.15 2.28
CA PRO A 41 -9.96 -6.54 3.08
C PRO A 41 -8.55 -7.03 2.73
N ALA A 42 -8.37 -8.34 2.49
CA ALA A 42 -7.06 -8.89 2.16
C ALA A 42 -6.60 -8.44 0.77
N GLY A 43 -7.46 -8.52 -0.24
CA GLY A 43 -7.15 -8.05 -1.59
C GLY A 43 -6.83 -6.56 -1.65
N GLN A 44 -7.53 -5.75 -0.84
CA GLN A 44 -7.25 -4.33 -0.71
C GLN A 44 -5.87 -4.06 -0.11
N LEU A 45 -5.49 -4.79 0.94
CA LEU A 45 -4.17 -4.67 1.55
C LEU A 45 -3.09 -4.90 0.47
N TYR A 46 -3.12 -6.03 -0.24
CA TYR A 46 -2.11 -6.32 -1.25
C TYR A 46 -2.09 -5.26 -2.37
N ARG A 47 -3.25 -4.76 -2.81
CA ARG A 47 -3.29 -3.66 -3.79
C ARG A 47 -2.57 -2.40 -3.30
N ILE A 48 -2.70 -2.07 -2.01
CA ILE A 48 -2.06 -0.91 -1.41
C ILE A 48 -0.55 -1.11 -1.30
N LEU A 49 -0.12 -2.32 -0.92
CA LEU A 49 1.30 -2.67 -0.78
C LEU A 49 2.05 -2.57 -2.11
N HIS A 50 1.40 -2.87 -3.24
CA HIS A 50 1.99 -2.76 -4.59
C HIS A 50 1.83 -1.39 -5.24
N ASN A 51 1.10 -0.45 -4.61
CA ASN A 51 0.78 0.83 -5.25
C ASN A 51 2.00 1.75 -5.29
N ARG A 52 2.45 2.16 -6.48
CA ARG A 52 3.59 3.08 -6.64
C ARG A 52 3.33 4.49 -6.10
N ALA A 53 2.08 4.84 -5.78
CA ALA A 53 1.77 6.05 -5.02
C ALA A 53 2.46 6.08 -3.64
N GLN A 54 2.84 4.92 -3.07
CA GLN A 54 3.62 4.90 -1.81
C GLN A 54 4.97 5.61 -1.94
N ILE A 55 5.57 5.61 -3.14
CA ILE A 55 6.82 6.33 -3.44
C ILE A 55 6.58 7.65 -4.18
N GLY A 56 5.32 8.10 -4.24
CA GLY A 56 4.95 9.37 -4.86
C GLY A 56 4.77 9.31 -6.37
N GLU A 57 4.79 8.12 -6.97
CA GLU A 57 4.64 7.96 -8.42
C GLU A 57 3.18 7.80 -8.84
N LYS A 58 2.81 8.45 -9.95
CA LYS A 58 1.59 8.13 -10.69
C LYS A 58 1.95 7.34 -11.95
N VAL A 59 1.35 6.16 -12.07
CA VAL A 59 1.40 5.36 -13.30
C VAL A 59 0.30 5.84 -14.23
N LEU A 60 0.65 6.12 -15.47
CA LEU A 60 -0.25 6.49 -16.56
C LEU A 60 -0.01 5.56 -17.73
N GLU A 61 -1.07 5.21 -18.45
CA GLU A 61 -0.97 4.50 -19.72
C GLU A 61 -1.46 5.45 -20.81
N ILE A 62 -0.62 5.72 -21.81
CA ILE A 62 -0.92 6.60 -22.94
C ILE A 62 -0.51 5.84 -24.21
N ASP A 63 -1.47 5.63 -25.11
CA ASP A 63 -1.26 4.89 -26.37
C ASP A 63 -0.55 3.52 -26.19
N GLY A 64 -0.84 2.83 -25.09
CA GLY A 64 -0.27 1.52 -24.75
C GLY A 64 1.12 1.55 -24.11
N GLU A 65 1.67 2.74 -23.84
CA GLU A 65 2.94 2.92 -23.14
C GLU A 65 2.72 3.37 -21.69
N GLU A 66 3.43 2.74 -20.76
CA GLU A 66 3.38 3.07 -19.34
C GLU A 66 4.37 4.19 -19.00
N TYR A 67 3.84 5.31 -18.53
CA TYR A 67 4.59 6.45 -18.01
C TYR A 67 4.53 6.50 -16.49
N ARG A 68 5.66 6.84 -15.85
CA ARG A 68 5.76 7.03 -14.41
C ARG A 68 6.10 8.47 -14.10
N LEU A 69 5.14 9.17 -13.49
CA LEU A 69 5.35 10.55 -13.04
C LEU A 69 5.85 10.52 -11.59
N ALA A 70 7.15 10.66 -11.42
CA ALA A 70 7.78 10.77 -10.10
C ALA A 70 7.40 12.09 -9.40
N GLY A 71 7.24 12.05 -8.08
CA GLY A 71 6.90 13.22 -7.26
C GLY A 71 5.48 13.76 -7.47
N TYR A 72 4.60 13.00 -8.14
CA TYR A 72 3.21 13.39 -8.36
C TYR A 72 2.40 13.41 -7.05
N TYR A 73 2.68 12.48 -6.14
CA TYR A 73 2.10 12.45 -4.80
C TYR A 73 3.18 12.62 -3.73
N PRO A 74 2.84 13.12 -2.53
CA PRO A 74 3.72 13.02 -1.38
C PRO A 74 4.07 11.56 -1.08
N SER A 75 5.35 11.23 -1.09
CA SER A 75 5.83 9.87 -0.84
C SER A 75 5.64 9.49 0.64
N LEU A 76 5.14 8.29 0.87
CA LEU A 76 5.02 7.67 2.20
C LEU A 76 6.22 6.79 2.54
N LEU A 77 6.92 6.29 1.52
CA LEU A 77 8.11 5.45 1.61
C LEU A 77 9.21 5.99 0.68
N SER A 78 10.47 5.70 1.03
CA SER A 78 11.57 5.79 0.06
C SER A 78 11.47 4.68 -0.99
N ALA A 79 12.17 4.84 -2.12
CA ALA A 79 12.24 3.82 -3.15
C ALA A 79 12.80 2.48 -2.62
N GLU A 80 13.80 2.55 -1.73
CA GLU A 80 14.39 1.38 -1.07
C GLU A 80 13.38 0.68 -0.16
N GLN A 81 12.70 1.42 0.72
CA GLN A 81 11.67 0.87 1.60
C GLN A 81 10.52 0.21 0.82
N PHE A 82 10.19 0.76 -0.35
CA PHE A 82 9.19 0.18 -1.23
C PHE A 82 9.69 -1.08 -1.92
N ALA A 83 10.96 -1.12 -2.36
CA ALA A 83 11.57 -2.33 -2.91
C ALA A 83 11.61 -3.46 -1.88
N ASP A 84 12.02 -3.18 -0.64
CA ASP A 84 11.97 -4.12 0.48
C ASP A 84 10.55 -4.64 0.72
N LEU A 85 9.56 -3.75 0.63
CA LEU A 85 8.15 -4.10 0.77
C LEU A 85 7.70 -5.06 -0.35
N GLN A 86 8.08 -4.81 -1.60
CA GLN A 86 7.75 -5.69 -2.73
C GLN A 86 8.38 -7.07 -2.54
N GLN A 87 9.64 -7.12 -2.11
CA GLN A 87 10.32 -8.39 -1.84
C GLN A 87 9.60 -9.18 -0.73
N ALA A 88 9.18 -8.52 0.35
CA ALA A 88 8.43 -9.15 1.43
C ALA A 88 7.05 -9.67 0.97
N THR A 89 6.38 -8.97 0.06
CA THR A 89 5.11 -9.45 -0.53
C THR A 89 5.31 -10.68 -1.40
N GLU A 90 6.35 -10.72 -2.23
CA GLU A 90 6.66 -11.86 -3.11
C GLU A 90 7.01 -13.12 -2.32
N GLN A 91 7.76 -12.99 -1.22
CA GLN A 91 8.10 -14.11 -0.34
C GLN A 91 6.87 -14.77 0.32
N ARG A 92 5.79 -14.01 0.53
CA ARG A 92 4.54 -14.51 1.14
C ARG A 92 3.52 -15.03 0.14
N ALA A 93 3.70 -14.74 -1.15
CA ALA A 93 2.84 -15.24 -2.21
C ALA A 93 3.25 -16.65 -2.69
N LYS A 94 4.45 -17.11 -2.31
CA LYS A 94 4.96 -18.48 -2.51
C LYS A 94 4.48 -19.39 -1.38
#